data_AF-A0A7C6ZBI6-F1
#
_entry.id   AF-A0A7C6ZBI6-F1
#
_cell.length_a   1.000
_cell.length_b   1.000
_cell.length_c   1.000
_cell.angle_alpha   90.00
_cell.angle_beta   90.00
_cell.angle_gamma   90.00
#
_symmetry.space_group_name_H-M   'P 1'
#
loop_
_entity.id
_entity.type
_entity.pdbx_description
1 polymer ?
#
loop_
_entity_poly.entity_id
_entity_poly.type
_entity_poly.pdbx_seq_one_letter_code
_entity_poly.pdbx_strand_id
1 'polypeptide(L)'
;MGRKLFDAASTTRAIVASSIVFSLSHVGSLLYAVSTLERVAAIANLLSAFIIGIFLGVVYSRSRNLLSVVALHWWFNLQNRLMQYLAFLTLS
;
A
#
# COMPACT_ATOMS: atom_id res chain seq x y z
N MET A 1 -11.50 -35.61 5.80
CA MET A 1 -10.14 -35.06 5.61
C MET A 1 -10.02 -34.58 4.18
N GLY A 2 -9.78 -33.28 3.91
CA GLY A 2 -9.61 -32.84 2.52
C GLY A 2 -9.81 -31.36 2.17
N ARG A 3 -9.48 -30.39 3.06
CA ARG A 3 -9.59 -28.95 2.72
C ARG A 3 -8.34 -28.10 2.97
N LYS A 4 -7.22 -28.66 3.44
CA LYS A 4 -6.08 -27.84 3.93
C LYS A 4 -5.02 -27.48 2.87
N LEU A 5 -5.05 -28.08 1.68
CA LEU A 5 -4.04 -27.80 0.63
C LEU A 5 -4.42 -26.63 -0.32
N PHE A 6 -5.69 -26.22 -0.37
CA PHE A 6 -6.15 -25.10 -1.21
C PHE A 6 -6.26 -23.75 -0.46
N ASP A 7 -6.20 -23.72 0.87
CA ASP A 7 -6.39 -22.49 1.66
C ASP A 7 -5.11 -21.64 1.82
N ALA A 8 -3.93 -22.26 1.84
CA ALA A 8 -2.68 -21.52 2.00
C ALA A 8 -2.20 -20.89 0.67
N ALA A 9 -2.30 -21.65 -0.43
CA ALA A 9 -1.91 -21.16 -1.75
C ALA A 9 -2.90 -20.12 -2.32
N SER A 10 -4.15 -20.08 -1.85
CA SER A 10 -5.13 -19.05 -2.20
C SER A 10 -4.90 -17.75 -1.43
N THR A 11 -4.50 -17.83 -0.15
CA THR A 11 -4.27 -16.65 0.69
C THR A 11 -3.13 -15.79 0.16
N THR A 12 -1.97 -16.37 -0.17
CA THR A 12 -0.85 -15.61 -0.74
C THR A 12 -1.23 -14.97 -2.08
N ARG A 13 -1.90 -15.73 -2.97
CA ARG A 13 -2.38 -15.20 -4.26
C ARG A 13 -3.39 -14.07 -4.09
N ALA A 14 -4.30 -14.19 -3.12
CA ALA A 14 -5.27 -13.15 -2.80
C ALA A 14 -4.58 -11.88 -2.29
N ILE A 15 -3.60 -12.02 -1.39
CA ILE A 15 -2.81 -10.89 -0.89
C ILE A 15 -2.07 -10.20 -2.04
N VAL A 16 -1.39 -10.95 -2.90
CA VAL A 16 -0.66 -10.37 -4.04
C VAL A 16 -1.63 -9.67 -4.99
N ALA A 17 -2.74 -10.32 -5.38
CA ALA A 17 -3.73 -9.73 -6.27
C ALA A 17 -4.36 -8.46 -5.69
N SER A 18 -4.75 -8.47 -4.40
CA SER A 18 -5.28 -7.27 -3.74
C SER A 18 -4.24 -6.17 -3.62
N SER A 19 -2.96 -6.52 -3.44
CA SER A 19 -1.86 -5.54 -3.38
C SER A 19 -1.59 -4.90 -4.74
N ILE A 20 -1.71 -5.65 -5.83
CA ILE A 20 -1.64 -5.11 -7.20
C ILE A 20 -2.79 -4.11 -7.40
N VAL A 21 -4.03 -4.51 -7.11
CA VAL A 21 -5.21 -3.62 -7.25
C VAL A 21 -5.06 -2.37 -6.38
N PHE A 22 -4.59 -2.52 -5.14
CA PHE A 22 -4.35 -1.41 -4.24
C PHE A 22 -3.27 -0.47 -4.76
N SER A 23 -2.14 -0.99 -5.26
CA SER A 23 -1.10 -0.18 -5.90
C SER A 23 -1.65 0.57 -7.12
N LEU A 24 -2.41 -0.08 -7.99
CA LEU A 24 -3.01 0.55 -9.17
C LEU A 24 -3.96 1.70 -8.83
N SER A 25 -4.60 1.71 -7.65
CA SER A 25 -5.40 2.85 -7.20
C SER A 25 -4.59 4.14 -6.99
N HIS A 26 -3.26 4.03 -6.91
CA HIS A 26 -2.33 5.15 -6.79
C HIS A 26 -1.73 5.57 -8.14
N VAL A 27 -2.07 4.91 -9.26
CA VAL A 27 -1.49 5.22 -10.58
C VAL A 27 -1.75 6.65 -11.03
N GLY A 28 -2.81 7.29 -10.48
CA GLY A 28 -3.10 8.71 -10.72
C GLY A 28 -1.88 9.60 -10.46
N SER A 29 -1.07 9.34 -9.43
CA SER A 29 0.13 10.16 -9.16
C SER A 29 1.15 10.09 -10.30
N LEU A 30 1.20 8.98 -11.04
CA LEU A 30 2.08 8.83 -12.20
C LEU A 30 1.51 9.51 -13.44
N LEU A 31 0.20 9.43 -13.64
CA LEU A 31 -0.48 10.03 -14.80
C LEU A 31 -0.43 11.55 -14.79
N TYR A 32 -0.44 12.16 -13.60
CA TYR A 32 -0.39 13.62 -13.44
C TYR A 32 1.03 14.18 -13.21
N ALA A 33 2.06 13.33 -13.24
CA ALA A 33 3.44 13.78 -13.05
C ALA A 33 3.99 14.48 -14.31
N VAL A 34 4.37 15.74 -14.16
CA VAL A 34 4.81 16.63 -15.24
C VAL A 34 6.33 16.58 -15.41
N SER A 35 7.07 16.49 -14.30
CA SER A 35 8.54 16.45 -14.32
C SER A 35 9.10 15.03 -14.17
N THR A 36 10.36 14.83 -14.59
CA THR A 36 11.08 13.56 -14.38
C THR A 36 11.17 13.21 -12.88
N LEU A 37 11.41 14.21 -12.04
CA LEU A 37 11.50 14.02 -10.59
C LEU A 37 10.16 13.56 -10.00
N GLU A 38 9.06 14.18 -10.40
CA GLU A 38 7.70 13.78 -10.00
C GLU A 38 7.37 12.36 -10.46
N ARG A 39 7.78 11.98 -11.68
CA ARG A 39 7.58 10.61 -12.19
C ARG A 39 8.33 9.59 -11.35
N VAL A 40 9.58 9.87 -10.97
CA VAL A 40 10.35 8.98 -10.09
C VAL A 40 9.67 8.85 -8.73
N ALA A 41 9.22 9.97 -8.14
CA ALA A 41 8.48 9.96 -6.88
C ALA A 41 7.16 9.18 -6.99
N ALA A 42 6.43 9.32 -8.10
CA ALA A 42 5.19 8.60 -8.35
C ALA A 42 5.39 7.08 -8.54
N ILE A 43 6.46 6.66 -9.22
CA ILE A 43 6.85 5.25 -9.34
C ILE A 43 7.21 4.69 -7.96
N ALA A 44 7.99 5.44 -7.17
CA ALA A 44 8.30 5.05 -5.80
C ALA A 44 7.02 4.90 -4.96
N ASN A 45 6.06 5.83 -5.09
CA ASN A 45 4.77 5.77 -4.42
C ASN A 45 3.96 4.51 -4.80
N LEU A 46 3.92 4.14 -6.09
CA LEU A 46 3.28 2.91 -6.57
C LEU A 46 3.91 1.65 -5.95
N LEU A 47 5.24 1.57 -5.92
CA LEU A 47 5.98 0.46 -5.31
C LEU A 47 5.73 0.39 -3.80
N SER A 48 5.77 1.52 -3.11
CA SER A 48 5.45 1.62 -1.69
C SER A 48 4.02 1.16 -1.40
N ALA A 49 3.03 1.59 -2.21
CA ALA A 49 1.65 1.14 -2.08
C ALA A 49 1.51 -0.37 -2.25
N PHE A 50 2.23 -0.98 -3.19
CA PHE A 50 2.25 -2.43 -3.35
C PHE A 50 2.80 -3.16 -2.11
N ILE A 51 3.95 -2.69 -1.58
CA ILE A 51 4.57 -3.28 -0.39
C ILE A 51 3.68 -3.12 0.85
N ILE A 52 3.09 -1.93 1.04
CA ILE A 52 2.12 -1.67 2.11
C ILE A 52 0.90 -2.58 1.95
N GLY A 53 0.39 -2.75 0.73
CA GLY A 53 -0.71 -3.67 0.42
C GLY A 53 -0.40 -5.11 0.85
N ILE A 54 0.82 -5.60 0.57
CA ILE A 54 1.25 -6.94 0.99
C ILE A 54 1.27 -7.00 2.52
N PHE A 55 1.89 -6.01 3.17
CA PHE A 55 1.98 -5.95 4.63
C PHE A 55 0.60 -5.97 5.28
N LEU A 56 -0.32 -5.12 4.82
CA LEU A 56 -1.70 -5.04 5.32
C LEU A 56 -2.47 -6.34 5.07
N GLY A 57 -2.30 -6.97 3.90
CA GLY A 57 -2.88 -8.27 3.58
C GLY A 57 -2.39 -9.39 4.50
N VAL A 58 -1.08 -9.40 4.82
CA VAL A 58 -0.49 -10.33 5.80
C VAL A 58 -1.06 -10.09 7.20
N VAL A 59 -1.12 -8.82 7.65
CA VAL A 59 -1.72 -8.47 8.95
C VAL A 59 -3.16 -8.94 9.02
N TYR A 60 -3.97 -8.71 7.97
CA TYR A 60 -5.35 -9.18 7.92
C TYR A 60 -5.45 -10.70 7.96
N SER A 61 -4.63 -11.40 7.17
CA SER A 61 -4.68 -12.87 7.10
C SER A 61 -4.42 -13.54 8.45
N ARG A 62 -3.55 -12.93 9.28
CA ARG A 62 -3.17 -13.41 10.61
C ARG A 62 -4.15 -12.99 11.70
N SER A 63 -4.59 -11.74 11.68
CA SER A 63 -5.45 -11.17 12.74
C SER A 63 -6.95 -11.38 12.50
N ARG A 64 -7.35 -11.53 11.23
CA ARG A 64 -8.75 -11.47 10.77
C ARG A 64 -9.51 -10.23 11.27
N ASN A 65 -8.79 -9.15 11.58
CA ASN A 65 -9.33 -7.91 12.10
C ASN A 65 -9.17 -6.78 11.06
N LEU A 66 -10.28 -6.40 10.44
CA LEU A 66 -10.27 -5.33 9.44
C LEU A 66 -9.98 -3.95 10.05
N LEU A 67 -10.43 -3.68 11.27
CA LEU A 67 -10.23 -2.38 11.93
C LEU A 67 -8.74 -2.11 12.16
N SER A 68 -7.96 -3.13 12.56
CA SER A 68 -6.51 -2.99 12.71
C SER A 68 -5.82 -2.64 11.39
N VAL A 69 -6.27 -3.21 10.27
CA VAL A 69 -5.74 -2.95 8.94
C VAL A 69 -6.07 -1.52 8.49
N VAL A 70 -7.31 -1.09 8.72
CA VAL A 70 -7.74 0.29 8.42
C VAL A 70 -6.98 1.31 9.27
N ALA A 71 -6.79 1.04 10.57
CA ALA A 71 -6.03 1.90 11.46
C ALA A 71 -4.56 2.03 11.03
N LEU A 72 -3.92 0.92 10.65
CA LEU A 72 -2.55 0.94 10.12
C LEU A 72 -2.46 1.71 8.80
N HIS A 73 -3.40 1.50 7.88
CA HIS A 73 -3.45 2.24 6.62
C HIS A 73 -3.63 3.75 6.85
N TRP A 74 -4.52 4.13 7.77
CA TRP A 74 -4.72 5.53 8.15
C TRP A 74 -3.45 6.11 8.77
N TRP A 75 -2.77 5.36 9.65
CA TRP A 75 -1.52 5.79 10.27
C TRP A 75 -0.41 6.04 9.25
N PHE A 76 -0.23 5.15 8.26
CA PHE A 76 0.74 5.37 7.18
C PHE A 76 0.43 6.64 6.38
N ASN A 77 -0.85 6.89 6.07
CA ASN A 77 -1.27 8.11 5.40
C ASN A 77 -0.99 9.36 6.24
N LEU A 78 -1.26 9.32 7.55
CA LEU A 78 -0.96 10.42 8.46
C LEU A 78 0.53 10.72 8.49
N GLN A 79 1.39 9.71 8.66
CA GLN A 79 2.84 9.88 8.65
C GLN A 79 3.33 10.50 7.34
N ASN A 80 2.83 10.01 6.18
CA ASN A 80 3.21 10.58 4.88
C ASN A 80 2.82 12.06 4.76
N ARG A 81 1.60 12.44 5.19
CA ARG A 81 1.15 13.83 5.16
C ARG A 81 1.96 14.72 6.11
N LEU A 82 2.30 14.23 7.29
CA LEU A 82 3.15 14.94 8.24
C LEU A 82 4.55 15.18 7.67
N MET A 83 5.16 14.17 7.03
CA MET A 83 6.47 14.32 6.40
C MET A 83 6.44 15.29 5.23
N GLN A 84 5.39 15.27 4.40
CA GLN A 84 5.21 16.26 3.32
C GLN A 84 5.05 17.68 3.87
N TYR A 85 4.29 17.84 4.95
CA TYR A 85 4.12 19.13 5.61
C TYR A 85 5.43 19.65 6.20
N LEU A 86 6.20 18.79 6.88
CA LEU A 86 7.51 19.15 7.40
C LEU A 86 8.50 19.50 6.28
N ALA A 87 8.52 18.73 5.20
CA ALA A 87 9.38 19.01 4.04
C ALA A 87 9.05 20.37 3.42
N PHE A 88 7.76 20.70 3.28
CA PHE A 88 7.33 22.02 2.82
C PHE A 88 7.86 23.14 3.71
N LEU A 89 7.69 23.04 5.03
CA LEU A 89 8.16 24.06 5.98
C LEU A 89 9.68 24.26 5.96
N THR A 90 10.46 23.22 5.68
CA THR A 90 11.93 23.31 5.63
C THR A 90 12.49 23.82 4.30
N LEU A 91 11.68 23.77 3.23
CA LEU A 91 12.09 24.14 1.87
C LEU A 91 11.46 25.48 1.41
N SER A 92 10.52 26.03 2.18
CA SER A 92 9.92 27.36 2.04
C SER A 92 10.69 28.42 2.81
#